data_AF-A0A849D866-F1
#
_entry.id   AF-A0A849D866-F1
#
_cell.length_a   1.000
_cell.length_b   1.000
_cell.length_c   1.000
_cell.angle_alpha   90.00
_cell.angle_beta   90.00
_cell.angle_gamma   90.00
#
_symmetry.space_group_name_H-M   'P 1'
#
loop_
_entity.id
_entity.type
_entity.pdbx_description
1 polymer ?
#
loop_
_entity_poly.entity_id
_entity_poly.type
_entity_poly.pdbx_seq_one_letter_code
_entity_poly.pdbx_strand_id
1 'polypeptide(L)'
;MNQAALHKYLSTEQLTDLTKADPSTLFRQRLSTNLTLIQDLFFTLYPQTAHEQAFHKLLDLLPELFSSRPEALQYLDLEKLKTGDWYLSEQMVGMQLYVDHFNKDLKGLQNKLPYLQDLGVNFLHLMPITTRPKGESDGGYAVNGYTDIDAKYGTRKDLASLTKKMRKEGMYLMLDFVVNHTSNEYPWAVKARKGSKKHQEYYYTYADRVVPDEFEKSLPEVFPQTSPGNYTYDEEMERWVMTVFNHFQWDLNYTNPEVFMAMLKNLVELANLGVDIVRFDALAFLWKKLGTISQNLPEAHRLISLFRMCLQVIAPGVILLAEAIVPPREIMKYFGEGLYRGNECEIAYNATFMALLWNSIATRETVMMRKSLEDIADKPEAS
;
A
#
# COMPACT_ATOMS: atom_id res chain seq x y z
N MET A 1 -22.10 -8.51 -2.76
CA MET A 1 -20.99 -9.45 -2.50
C MET A 1 -19.75 -8.86 -3.16
N ASN A 2 -18.67 -8.62 -2.40
CA ASN A 2 -17.39 -8.16 -2.96
C ASN A 2 -16.72 -9.31 -3.76
N GLN A 3 -15.62 -9.03 -4.45
CA GLN A 3 -14.97 -10.06 -5.27
C GLN A 3 -14.41 -11.20 -4.42
N ALA A 4 -13.87 -10.92 -3.23
CA ALA A 4 -13.27 -11.94 -2.37
C ALA A 4 -14.29 -12.98 -1.91
N ALA A 5 -15.50 -12.55 -1.55
CA ALA A 5 -16.61 -13.42 -1.19
C ALA A 5 -17.08 -14.25 -2.38
N LEU A 6 -17.13 -13.67 -3.59
CA LEU A 6 -17.48 -14.40 -4.81
C LEU A 6 -16.47 -15.52 -5.10
N HIS A 7 -15.18 -15.26 -4.92
CA HIS A 7 -14.12 -16.29 -5.06
C HIS A 7 -14.26 -17.41 -4.06
N LYS A 8 -14.46 -17.07 -2.79
CA LYS A 8 -14.67 -18.05 -1.72
C LYS A 8 -15.85 -18.96 -2.06
N TYR A 9 -16.96 -18.39 -2.54
CA TYR A 9 -18.14 -19.14 -2.98
C TYR A 9 -17.83 -20.08 -4.16
N LEU A 10 -17.19 -19.56 -5.22
CA LEU A 10 -16.89 -20.35 -6.42
C LEU A 10 -15.80 -21.43 -6.22
N SER A 11 -14.98 -21.31 -5.17
CA SER A 11 -13.90 -22.25 -4.85
C SER A 11 -14.20 -23.10 -3.60
N THR A 12 -15.45 -23.14 -3.13
CA THR A 12 -15.85 -23.76 -1.86
C THR A 12 -15.34 -25.21 -1.71
N GLU A 13 -15.50 -26.06 -2.73
CA GLU A 13 -15.06 -27.47 -2.66
C GLU A 13 -13.54 -27.59 -2.48
N GLN A 14 -12.76 -26.79 -3.23
CA GLN A 14 -11.30 -26.81 -3.20
C GLN A 14 -10.76 -26.18 -1.90
N LEU A 15 -11.43 -25.15 -1.37
CA LEU A 15 -11.06 -24.54 -0.09
C LEU A 15 -11.44 -25.42 1.11
N THR A 16 -12.44 -26.30 0.96
CA THR A 16 -12.83 -27.24 2.02
C THR A 16 -11.72 -28.25 2.29
N ASP A 17 -11.12 -28.82 1.24
CA ASP A 17 -10.02 -29.78 1.30
C ASP A 17 -8.79 -29.24 0.55
N LEU A 18 -7.95 -28.49 1.27
CA LEU A 18 -6.75 -27.85 0.70
C LEU A 18 -5.73 -28.86 0.15
N THR A 19 -5.80 -30.14 0.51
CA THR A 19 -4.91 -31.17 -0.05
C THR A 19 -5.18 -31.45 -1.54
N LYS A 20 -6.35 -31.05 -2.03
CA LYS A 20 -6.75 -31.14 -3.44
C LYS A 20 -6.71 -29.79 -4.16
N ALA A 21 -6.35 -28.71 -3.46
CA ALA A 21 -6.30 -27.38 -4.04
C ALA A 21 -5.02 -27.23 -4.88
N ASP A 22 -5.18 -26.80 -6.14
CA ASP A 22 -4.07 -26.34 -6.97
C ASP A 22 -4.08 -24.81 -7.01
N PRO A 23 -3.09 -24.13 -6.38
CA PRO A 23 -2.99 -22.68 -6.40
C PRO A 23 -3.03 -22.06 -7.81
N SER A 24 -2.49 -22.75 -8.82
CA SER A 24 -2.45 -22.25 -10.19
C SER A 24 -3.82 -22.27 -10.86
N THR A 25 -4.62 -23.30 -10.62
CA THR A 25 -6.00 -23.38 -11.09
C THR A 25 -6.87 -22.33 -10.41
N LEU A 26 -6.72 -22.17 -9.09
CA LEU A 26 -7.43 -21.13 -8.35
C LEU A 26 -6.99 -19.72 -8.75
N PHE A 27 -5.72 -19.51 -9.11
CA PHE A 27 -5.25 -18.26 -9.70
C PHE A 27 -5.98 -17.93 -11.00
N ARG A 28 -6.09 -18.89 -11.93
CA ARG A 28 -6.81 -18.68 -13.20
C ARG A 28 -8.29 -18.35 -12.96
N GLN A 29 -8.93 -19.03 -12.01
CA GLN A 29 -10.31 -18.73 -11.62
C GLN A 29 -10.43 -17.31 -11.03
N ARG A 30 -9.47 -16.91 -10.18
CA ARG A 30 -9.37 -15.55 -9.65
C ARG A 30 -9.24 -14.50 -10.73
N LEU A 31 -8.32 -14.71 -11.66
CA LEU A 31 -8.10 -13.82 -12.78
C LEU A 31 -9.38 -13.68 -13.62
N SER A 32 -9.98 -14.78 -14.06
CA SER A 32 -11.16 -14.76 -14.92
C SER A 32 -12.35 -14.01 -14.31
N THR A 33 -12.58 -14.17 -13.00
CA THR A 33 -13.73 -13.52 -12.33
C THR A 33 -13.47 -12.03 -12.07
N ASN A 34 -12.22 -11.63 -11.83
CA ASN A 34 -11.86 -10.23 -11.59
C ASN A 34 -11.55 -9.45 -12.88
N LEU A 35 -11.34 -10.13 -14.02
CA LEU A 35 -10.80 -9.53 -15.23
C LEU A 35 -11.61 -8.32 -15.72
N THR A 36 -12.95 -8.42 -15.71
CA THR A 36 -13.82 -7.32 -16.14
C THR A 36 -13.67 -6.10 -15.23
N LEU A 37 -13.53 -6.30 -13.92
CA LEU A 37 -13.36 -5.20 -12.97
C LEU A 37 -11.97 -4.58 -13.07
N ILE A 38 -10.93 -5.40 -13.25
CA ILE A 38 -9.55 -4.94 -13.52
C ILE A 38 -9.51 -4.12 -14.81
N GLN A 39 -10.19 -4.58 -15.86
CA GLN A 39 -10.28 -3.89 -17.14
C GLN A 39 -10.96 -2.53 -17.02
N ASP A 40 -12.10 -2.48 -16.33
CA ASP A 40 -12.86 -1.25 -16.08
C ASP A 40 -12.04 -0.25 -15.26
N LEU A 41 -11.44 -0.68 -14.14
CA LEU A 41 -10.56 0.15 -13.31
C LEU A 41 -9.34 0.66 -14.11
N PHE A 42 -8.73 -0.18 -14.94
CA PHE A 42 -7.61 0.23 -15.77
C PHE A 42 -8.03 1.29 -16.81
N PHE A 43 -9.10 1.05 -17.57
CA PHE A 43 -9.50 1.96 -18.64
C PHE A 43 -10.22 3.23 -18.18
N THR A 44 -10.71 3.28 -16.93
CA THR A 44 -11.17 4.53 -16.30
C THR A 44 -10.01 5.46 -15.91
N LEU A 45 -8.81 4.92 -15.72
CA LEU A 45 -7.59 5.68 -15.46
C LEU A 45 -6.82 6.00 -16.75
N TYR A 46 -6.76 5.03 -17.67
CA TYR A 46 -5.94 5.06 -18.87
C TYR A 46 -6.82 4.82 -20.10
N PRO A 47 -7.17 5.84 -20.91
CA PRO A 47 -8.10 5.66 -22.02
C PRO A 47 -7.68 4.53 -22.98
N GLN A 48 -8.60 3.61 -23.29
CA GLN A 48 -8.34 2.41 -24.07
C GLN A 48 -7.70 2.70 -25.42
N THR A 49 -8.13 3.78 -26.09
CA THR A 49 -7.63 4.20 -27.41
C THR A 49 -6.12 4.42 -27.45
N ALA A 50 -5.49 4.74 -26.32
CA ALA A 50 -4.06 4.98 -26.22
C ALA A 50 -3.30 3.91 -25.40
N HIS A 51 -4.00 3.09 -24.62
CA HIS A 51 -3.37 2.24 -23.59
C HIS A 51 -3.74 0.75 -23.67
N GLU A 52 -4.36 0.30 -24.77
CA GLU A 52 -4.66 -1.13 -24.97
C GLU A 52 -3.42 -2.04 -24.84
N GLN A 53 -2.28 -1.63 -25.42
CA GLN A 53 -1.02 -2.38 -25.28
C GLN A 53 -0.51 -2.42 -23.83
N ALA A 54 -0.70 -1.34 -23.07
CA ALA A 54 -0.33 -1.31 -21.65
C ALA A 54 -1.22 -2.26 -20.84
N PHE A 55 -2.51 -2.37 -21.19
CA PHE A 55 -3.41 -3.35 -20.58
C PHE A 55 -2.98 -4.79 -20.90
N HIS A 56 -2.59 -5.10 -22.14
CA HIS A 56 -2.05 -6.43 -22.47
C HIS A 56 -0.79 -6.78 -21.67
N LYS A 57 0.13 -5.81 -21.49
CA LYS A 57 1.29 -6.00 -20.61
C LYS A 57 0.90 -6.30 -19.17
N LEU A 58 -0.15 -5.65 -18.66
CA LEU A 58 -0.68 -5.96 -17.33
C LEU A 58 -1.18 -7.42 -17.28
N LEU A 59 -1.91 -7.89 -18.30
CA LEU A 59 -2.39 -9.27 -18.36
C LEU A 59 -1.25 -10.29 -18.41
N ASP A 60 -0.15 -9.98 -19.10
CA ASP A 60 1.06 -10.82 -19.12
C ASP A 60 1.81 -10.79 -17.77
N LEU A 61 1.78 -9.65 -17.09
CA LEU A 61 2.45 -9.44 -15.80
C LEU A 61 1.79 -10.21 -14.66
N LEU A 62 0.46 -10.34 -14.63
CA LEU A 62 -0.24 -11.00 -13.51
C LEU A 62 0.20 -12.48 -13.30
N PRO A 63 0.29 -13.33 -14.34
CA PRO A 63 0.83 -14.69 -14.22
C PRO A 63 2.31 -14.74 -13.85
N GLU A 64 3.14 -13.80 -14.33
CA GLU A 64 4.55 -13.69 -13.95
C GLU A 64 4.67 -13.44 -12.44
N LEU A 65 3.93 -12.46 -11.93
CA LEU A 65 3.93 -12.10 -10.53
C LEU A 65 3.42 -13.23 -9.63
N PHE A 66 2.36 -13.95 -10.04
CA PHE A 66 1.91 -15.14 -9.34
C PHE A 66 2.97 -16.24 -9.32
N SER A 67 3.63 -16.50 -10.45
CA SER A 67 4.69 -17.51 -10.54
C SER A 67 5.91 -17.16 -9.67
N SER A 68 6.16 -15.87 -9.42
CA SER A 68 7.22 -15.41 -8.52
C SER A 68 6.91 -15.64 -7.04
N ARG A 69 5.64 -15.87 -6.69
CA ARG A 69 5.20 -16.03 -5.30
C ARG A 69 5.62 -17.39 -4.76
N PRO A 70 6.34 -17.47 -3.61
CA PRO A 70 6.75 -18.73 -3.02
C PRO A 70 5.57 -19.67 -2.79
N GLU A 71 5.72 -20.94 -3.15
CA GLU A 71 4.66 -21.97 -3.04
C GLU A 71 4.02 -22.01 -1.65
N ALA A 72 4.83 -21.97 -0.58
CA ALA A 72 4.33 -21.95 0.79
C ALA A 72 3.41 -20.74 1.09
N LEU A 73 3.64 -19.59 0.45
CA LEU A 73 2.79 -18.42 0.59
C LEU A 73 1.54 -18.51 -0.29
N GLN A 74 1.60 -19.20 -1.43
CA GLN A 74 0.41 -19.47 -2.24
C GLN A 74 -0.60 -20.33 -1.46
N TYR A 75 -0.14 -21.37 -0.74
CA TYR A 75 -1.01 -22.17 0.13
C TYR A 75 -1.51 -21.37 1.34
N LEU A 76 -0.67 -20.53 1.96
CA LEU A 76 -1.10 -19.62 3.02
C LEU A 76 -2.23 -18.69 2.55
N ASP A 77 -2.17 -18.21 1.30
CA ASP A 77 -3.26 -17.40 0.76
C ASP A 77 -4.57 -18.17 0.68
N LEU A 78 -4.53 -19.46 0.31
CA LEU A 78 -5.72 -20.29 0.27
C LEU A 78 -6.29 -20.56 1.66
N GLU A 79 -5.42 -20.77 2.66
CA GLU A 79 -5.82 -20.89 4.06
C GLU A 79 -6.53 -19.62 4.54
N LYS A 80 -5.94 -18.46 4.28
CA LYS A 80 -6.55 -17.18 4.65
C LYS A 80 -7.83 -16.88 3.88
N LEU A 81 -7.90 -17.22 2.60
CA LEU A 81 -9.11 -17.06 1.79
C LEU A 81 -10.24 -17.97 2.29
N LYS A 82 -9.91 -19.18 2.75
CA LYS A 82 -10.85 -20.08 3.41
C LYS A 82 -11.40 -19.46 4.69
N THR A 83 -10.54 -18.90 5.53
CA THR A 83 -10.96 -18.17 6.75
C THR A 83 -11.82 -16.97 6.38
N GLY A 84 -11.38 -16.16 5.41
CA GLY A 84 -12.06 -14.94 4.97
C GLY A 84 -11.58 -13.72 5.76
N ASP A 85 -12.42 -13.24 6.67
CA ASP A 85 -12.27 -12.03 7.48
C ASP A 85 -11.36 -12.21 8.71
N TRP A 86 -10.24 -12.95 8.56
CA TRP A 86 -9.30 -13.23 9.64
C TRP A 86 -8.79 -11.97 10.35
N TYR A 87 -8.69 -10.85 9.63
CA TYR A 87 -8.25 -9.55 10.12
C TYR A 87 -9.30 -8.80 10.95
N LEU A 88 -10.54 -9.28 10.99
CA LEU A 88 -11.62 -8.76 11.84
C LEU A 88 -11.81 -9.57 13.13
N SER A 89 -11.02 -10.62 13.34
CA SER A 89 -11.10 -11.41 14.57
C SER A 89 -10.83 -10.53 15.79
N GLU A 90 -11.64 -10.71 16.84
CA GLU A 90 -11.47 -10.09 18.15
C GLU A 90 -10.17 -10.51 18.86
N GLN A 91 -9.53 -11.59 18.39
CA GLN A 91 -8.22 -12.04 18.85
C GLN A 91 -7.06 -11.21 18.27
N MET A 92 -7.31 -10.33 17.31
CA MET A 92 -6.27 -9.49 16.70
C MET A 92 -5.84 -8.36 17.63
N VAL A 93 -4.60 -8.41 18.11
CA VAL A 93 -3.98 -7.37 18.94
C VAL A 93 -2.67 -6.93 18.30
N GLY A 94 -2.68 -5.69 17.81
CA GLY A 94 -1.58 -5.07 17.09
C GLY A 94 -0.59 -4.31 17.97
N MET A 95 0.69 -4.39 17.63
CA MET A 95 1.74 -3.53 18.16
C MET A 95 2.58 -2.93 17.02
N GLN A 96 2.70 -1.60 17.01
CA GLN A 96 3.60 -0.87 16.12
C GLN A 96 4.93 -0.61 16.84
N LEU A 97 6.05 -0.84 16.15
CA LEU A 97 7.38 -0.60 16.72
C LEU A 97 8.45 -0.30 15.67
N TYR A 98 9.47 0.45 16.10
CA TYR A 98 10.75 0.54 15.41
C TYR A 98 11.64 -0.62 15.85
N VAL A 99 12.18 -1.37 14.89
CA VAL A 99 12.98 -2.58 15.19
C VAL A 99 14.19 -2.24 16.06
N ASP A 100 14.88 -1.14 15.79
CA ASP A 100 16.10 -0.66 16.47
C ASP A 100 15.84 0.02 17.82
N HIS A 101 14.61 0.47 18.09
CA HIS A 101 14.23 1.01 19.39
C HIS A 101 13.68 -0.08 20.32
N PHE A 102 12.96 -1.08 19.77
CA PHE A 102 12.43 -2.20 20.54
C PHE A 102 13.49 -3.29 20.77
N ASN A 103 14.35 -3.51 19.77
CA ASN A 103 15.51 -4.39 19.88
C ASN A 103 16.65 -3.87 19.00
N LYS A 104 17.70 -4.65 18.74
CA LYS A 104 18.81 -4.20 17.89
C LYS A 104 18.51 -4.40 16.40
N ASP A 105 17.99 -5.57 16.04
CA ASP A 105 17.83 -6.04 14.67
C ASP A 105 16.70 -7.08 14.56
N LEU A 106 16.43 -7.57 13.36
CA LEU A 106 15.35 -8.55 13.11
C LEU A 106 15.55 -9.88 13.83
N LYS A 107 16.81 -10.32 14.06
CA LYS A 107 17.09 -11.54 14.84
C LYS A 107 16.78 -11.32 16.31
N GLY A 108 17.15 -10.17 16.83
CA GLY A 108 16.80 -9.72 18.17
C GLY A 108 15.29 -9.66 18.37
N LEU A 109 14.55 -9.08 17.42
CA LEU A 109 13.08 -9.08 17.42
C LEU A 109 12.51 -10.50 17.38
N GLN A 110 13.05 -11.40 16.56
CA GLN A 110 12.62 -12.80 16.51
C GLN A 110 12.74 -13.51 17.86
N ASN A 111 13.72 -13.13 18.68
CA ASN A 111 13.89 -13.67 20.04
C ASN A 111 12.88 -13.09 21.05
N LYS A 112 12.19 -12.00 20.71
CA LYS A 112 11.14 -11.37 21.53
C LYS A 112 9.73 -11.82 21.18
N LEU A 113 9.53 -12.64 20.14
CA LEU A 113 8.19 -13.18 19.84
C LEU A 113 7.53 -13.89 21.04
N PRO A 114 8.22 -14.70 21.88
CA PRO A 114 7.58 -15.30 23.06
C PRO A 114 7.07 -14.27 24.08
N TYR A 115 7.77 -13.15 24.24
CA TYR A 115 7.32 -12.05 25.10
C TYR A 115 6.08 -11.37 24.52
N LEU A 116 6.06 -11.15 23.20
CA LEU A 116 4.92 -10.54 22.51
C LEU A 116 3.68 -11.44 22.59
N GLN A 117 3.86 -12.76 22.43
CA GLN A 117 2.79 -13.73 22.62
C GLN A 117 2.25 -13.74 24.06
N ASP A 118 3.13 -13.70 25.07
CA ASP A 118 2.73 -13.62 26.48
C ASP A 118 1.92 -12.34 26.79
N LEU A 119 2.27 -11.23 26.12
CA LEU A 119 1.52 -9.98 26.17
C LEU A 119 0.16 -10.05 25.42
N GLY A 120 -0.08 -11.10 24.64
CA GLY A 120 -1.27 -11.27 23.79
C GLY A 120 -1.17 -10.58 22.43
N VAL A 121 -0.01 -10.06 22.04
CA VAL A 121 0.22 -9.44 20.74
C VAL A 121 0.44 -10.52 19.69
N ASN A 122 -0.37 -10.52 18.64
CA ASN A 122 -0.27 -11.42 17.49
C ASN A 122 -0.17 -10.68 16.15
N PHE A 123 -0.12 -9.35 16.16
CA PHE A 123 0.04 -8.55 14.96
C PHE A 123 1.14 -7.51 15.16
N LEU A 124 2.16 -7.51 14.30
CA LEU A 124 3.26 -6.54 14.37
C LEU A 124 3.29 -5.63 13.15
N HIS A 125 3.28 -4.33 13.38
CA HIS A 125 3.67 -3.33 12.38
C HIS A 125 5.11 -2.91 12.65
N LEU A 126 6.00 -3.28 11.73
CA LEU A 126 7.37 -2.78 11.78
C LEU A 126 7.46 -1.49 10.97
N MET A 127 7.87 -0.41 11.64
CA MET A 127 8.23 0.84 10.97
C MET A 127 9.33 0.58 9.92
N PRO A 128 9.49 1.45 8.89
CA PRO A 128 10.29 1.16 7.71
C PRO A 128 11.65 0.49 7.99
N ILE A 129 11.77 -0.75 7.50
CA ILE A 129 12.98 -1.60 7.64
C ILE A 129 13.80 -1.70 6.36
N THR A 130 13.34 -1.06 5.28
CA THR A 130 13.99 -1.15 3.98
C THR A 130 15.08 -0.11 3.81
N THR A 131 15.88 -0.25 2.75
CA THR A 131 16.96 0.68 2.44
C THR A 131 16.44 2.09 2.22
N ARG A 132 17.20 3.05 2.73
CA ARG A 132 16.90 4.48 2.74
C ARG A 132 18.10 5.31 2.26
N PRO A 133 17.90 6.57 1.85
CA PRO A 133 18.97 7.50 1.54
C PRO A 133 20.00 7.64 2.65
N LYS A 134 21.21 8.05 2.27
CA LYS A 134 22.22 8.42 3.26
C LYS A 134 21.87 9.79 3.83
N GLY A 135 21.63 9.87 5.13
CA GLY A 135 21.31 11.12 5.82
C GLY A 135 19.81 11.23 6.14
N GLU A 136 19.17 12.30 5.69
CA GLU A 136 17.75 12.54 5.90
C GLU A 136 16.91 11.54 5.10
N SER A 137 15.94 10.91 5.76
CA SER A 137 15.12 9.89 5.14
C SER A 137 13.67 9.90 5.60
N ASP A 138 13.26 10.96 6.31
CA ASP A 138 11.93 11.06 6.92
C ASP A 138 11.55 9.80 7.72
N GLY A 139 12.40 9.40 8.69
CA GLY A 139 12.18 8.18 9.47
C GLY A 139 12.23 6.86 8.68
N GLY A 140 12.55 6.90 7.38
CA GLY A 140 12.57 5.76 6.47
C GLY A 140 11.50 5.81 5.37
N TYR A 141 10.66 6.86 5.34
CA TYR A 141 9.63 7.06 4.31
C TYR A 141 10.20 7.59 2.97
N ALA A 142 11.43 8.08 2.93
CA ALA A 142 12.18 8.21 1.68
C ALA A 142 12.77 6.84 1.28
N VAL A 143 12.10 6.13 0.36
CA VAL A 143 12.46 4.74 0.02
C VAL A 143 13.56 4.66 -1.04
N ASN A 144 14.65 3.94 -0.76
CA ASN A 144 15.71 3.57 -1.72
C ASN A 144 15.55 2.15 -2.30
N GLY A 145 14.75 1.31 -1.65
CA GLY A 145 14.40 -0.03 -2.12
C GLY A 145 13.15 -0.51 -1.40
N TYR A 146 12.19 -1.10 -2.12
CA TYR A 146 10.96 -1.60 -1.50
C TYR A 146 11.13 -2.95 -0.81
N THR A 147 12.16 -3.71 -1.17
CA THR A 147 12.35 -5.08 -0.69
C THR A 147 13.74 -5.36 -0.13
N ASP A 148 14.68 -4.42 -0.31
CA ASP A 148 16.01 -4.51 0.29
C ASP A 148 15.97 -4.05 1.74
N ILE A 149 16.42 -4.91 2.65
CA ILE A 149 16.47 -4.62 4.09
C ILE A 149 17.69 -3.76 4.38
N ASP A 150 17.52 -2.68 5.16
CA ASP A 150 18.64 -1.88 5.63
C ASP A 150 19.57 -2.76 6.48
N ALA A 151 20.87 -2.72 6.18
CA ALA A 151 21.88 -3.54 6.83
C ALA A 151 21.89 -3.39 8.36
N LYS A 152 21.42 -2.27 8.91
CA LYS A 152 21.29 -2.07 10.35
C LYS A 152 20.28 -3.04 11.00
N TYR A 153 19.25 -3.46 10.26
CA TYR A 153 18.23 -4.40 10.74
C TYR A 153 18.52 -5.86 10.36
N GLY A 154 19.44 -6.09 9.43
CA GLY A 154 19.87 -7.42 8.98
C GLY A 154 19.68 -7.62 7.48
N THR A 155 19.20 -8.79 7.09
CA THR A 155 19.08 -9.21 5.68
C THR A 155 17.66 -9.67 5.34
N ARG A 156 17.36 -9.80 4.04
CA ARG A 156 16.12 -10.45 3.57
C ARG A 156 15.92 -11.85 4.16
N LYS A 157 17.00 -12.60 4.41
CA LYS A 157 16.94 -13.93 5.04
C LYS A 157 16.50 -13.86 6.49
N ASP A 158 16.90 -12.82 7.21
CA ASP A 158 16.51 -12.60 8.59
C ASP A 158 15.02 -12.24 8.68
N LEU A 159 14.53 -11.40 7.76
CA LEU A 159 13.10 -11.13 7.64
C LEU A 159 12.31 -12.41 7.29
N ALA A 160 12.76 -13.19 6.30
CA ALA A 160 12.10 -14.45 5.95
C ALA A 160 12.08 -15.47 7.11
N SER A 161 13.14 -15.51 7.94
CA SER A 161 13.17 -16.31 9.17
C SER A 161 12.15 -15.80 10.19
N LEU A 162 12.12 -14.49 10.42
CA LEU A 162 11.17 -13.85 11.33
C LEU A 162 9.73 -14.15 10.90
N THR A 163 9.36 -13.91 9.64
CA THR A 163 8.01 -14.16 9.14
C THR A 163 7.64 -15.64 9.21
N LYS A 164 8.58 -16.55 8.92
CA LYS A 164 8.34 -18.00 9.08
C LYS A 164 8.04 -18.38 10.53
N LYS A 165 8.75 -17.80 11.50
CA LYS A 165 8.50 -18.07 12.92
C LYS A 165 7.17 -17.46 13.36
N MET A 166 6.90 -16.20 13.00
CA MET A 166 5.62 -15.53 13.26
C MET A 166 4.43 -16.35 12.75
N ARG A 167 4.49 -16.84 11.50
CA ARG A 167 3.42 -17.69 10.94
C ARG A 167 3.19 -18.98 11.74
N LYS A 168 4.27 -19.65 12.18
CA LYS A 168 4.16 -20.85 13.04
C LYS A 168 3.49 -20.55 14.38
N GLU A 169 3.64 -19.32 14.84
CA GLU A 169 3.16 -18.80 16.12
C GLU A 169 1.79 -18.11 16.01
N GLY A 170 1.14 -18.16 14.83
CA GLY A 170 -0.15 -17.52 14.60
C GLY A 170 -0.09 -15.99 14.61
N MET A 171 1.08 -15.42 14.28
CA MET A 171 1.30 -13.98 14.25
C MET A 171 1.36 -13.44 12.81
N TYR A 172 0.95 -12.17 12.67
CA TYR A 172 0.86 -11.45 11.40
C TYR A 172 1.83 -10.28 11.34
N LEU A 173 2.36 -10.00 10.14
CA LEU A 173 3.27 -8.89 9.88
C LEU A 173 2.63 -7.83 8.97
N MET A 174 2.71 -6.56 9.38
CA MET A 174 2.51 -5.40 8.53
C MET A 174 3.82 -4.68 8.26
N LEU A 175 4.02 -4.31 6.99
CA LEU A 175 5.06 -3.38 6.55
C LEU A 175 4.44 -2.21 5.79
N ASP A 176 5.11 -1.07 5.83
CA ASP A 176 4.80 0.09 5.01
C ASP A 176 5.13 -0.15 3.53
N PHE A 177 4.27 0.35 2.65
CA PHE A 177 4.51 0.48 1.22
C PHE A 177 4.26 1.93 0.82
N VAL A 178 5.35 2.66 0.64
CA VAL A 178 5.32 4.06 0.20
C VAL A 178 4.93 4.12 -1.26
N VAL A 179 3.64 4.25 -1.51
CA VAL A 179 3.09 4.12 -2.85
C VAL A 179 3.15 5.45 -3.61
N ASN A 180 3.13 6.60 -2.94
CA ASN A 180 3.10 7.90 -3.62
C ASN A 180 4.44 8.36 -4.19
N HIS A 181 5.55 8.07 -3.52
CA HIS A 181 6.84 8.68 -3.84
C HIS A 181 8.00 7.71 -3.58
N THR A 182 9.14 7.97 -4.22
CA THR A 182 10.42 7.33 -3.88
C THR A 182 11.37 8.38 -3.33
N SER A 183 12.50 7.97 -2.76
CA SER A 183 13.58 8.94 -2.58
C SER A 183 14.09 9.45 -3.93
N ASN A 184 14.83 10.56 -3.88
CA ASN A 184 15.60 11.09 -5.00
C ASN A 184 16.89 10.27 -5.30
N GLU A 185 17.25 9.31 -4.45
CA GLU A 185 18.35 8.35 -4.65
C GLU A 185 17.86 7.00 -5.20
N TYR A 186 16.55 6.82 -5.33
CA TYR A 186 15.95 5.59 -5.84
C TYR A 186 16.44 5.31 -7.28
N PRO A 187 16.62 4.04 -7.69
CA PRO A 187 17.17 3.73 -9.01
C PRO A 187 16.43 4.37 -10.21
N TRP A 188 15.13 4.67 -10.09
CA TRP A 188 14.39 5.40 -11.12
C TRP A 188 14.78 6.88 -11.15
N ALA A 189 14.83 7.57 -10.00
CA ALA A 189 15.26 8.97 -9.90
C ALA A 189 16.71 9.14 -10.40
N VAL A 190 17.62 8.24 -10.03
CA VAL A 190 19.02 8.25 -10.52
C VAL A 190 19.08 8.11 -12.05
N LYS A 191 18.24 7.26 -12.66
CA LYS A 191 18.17 7.14 -14.11
C LYS A 191 17.53 8.36 -14.77
N ALA A 192 16.55 9.00 -14.11
CA ALA A 192 15.91 10.22 -14.58
C ALA A 192 16.92 11.38 -14.65
N ARG A 193 17.74 11.56 -13.61
CA ARG A 193 18.87 12.51 -13.60
C ARG A 193 19.87 12.26 -14.71
N LYS A 194 20.21 10.99 -14.96
CA LYS A 194 21.09 10.58 -16.06
C LYS A 194 20.47 10.68 -17.47
N GLY A 195 19.34 11.39 -17.61
CA GLY A 195 18.72 11.70 -18.90
C GLY A 195 17.79 10.61 -19.46
N SER A 196 17.42 9.59 -18.68
CA SER A 196 16.47 8.58 -19.16
C SER A 196 15.06 9.14 -19.23
N LYS A 197 14.59 9.47 -20.45
CA LYS A 197 13.23 9.99 -20.69
C LYS A 197 12.14 9.13 -20.04
N LYS A 198 12.23 7.80 -20.19
CA LYS A 198 11.30 6.85 -19.54
C LYS A 198 11.20 7.08 -18.02
N HIS A 199 12.32 7.26 -17.34
CA HIS A 199 12.33 7.42 -15.88
C HIS A 199 12.04 8.88 -15.46
N GLN A 200 12.29 9.87 -16.32
CA GLN A 200 11.78 11.23 -16.09
C GLN A 200 10.24 11.27 -16.12
N GLU A 201 9.61 10.44 -16.96
CA GLU A 201 8.15 10.26 -17.02
C GLU A 201 7.58 9.39 -15.89
N TYR A 202 8.44 8.77 -15.06
CA TYR A 202 7.99 8.09 -13.83
C TYR A 202 7.69 9.09 -12.71
N TYR A 203 8.10 10.34 -12.87
CA TYR A 203 7.85 11.44 -11.94
C TYR A 203 7.19 12.60 -12.67
N TYR A 204 6.64 13.54 -11.92
CA TYR A 204 6.14 14.81 -12.49
C TYR A 204 7.30 15.78 -12.68
N THR A 205 7.92 15.77 -13.88
CA THR A 205 9.06 16.63 -14.21
C THR A 205 8.75 17.68 -15.26
N TYR A 206 9.25 18.91 -15.07
CA TYR A 206 8.97 20.07 -15.93
C TYR A 206 10.26 20.85 -16.21
N ALA A 207 10.41 21.36 -17.43
CA ALA A 207 11.59 22.14 -17.83
C ALA A 207 11.58 23.56 -17.24
N ASP A 208 10.41 24.10 -16.95
CA ASP A 208 10.20 25.43 -16.42
C ASP A 208 9.12 25.42 -15.32
N ARG A 209 8.82 26.60 -14.78
CA ARG A 209 7.84 26.80 -13.70
C ARG A 209 6.39 26.97 -14.19
N VAL A 210 6.13 26.98 -15.49
CA VAL A 210 4.78 27.32 -16.01
C VAL A 210 3.71 26.37 -15.47
N VAL A 211 3.94 25.05 -15.55
CA VAL A 211 3.00 24.06 -15.00
C VAL A 211 3.10 23.95 -13.48
N PRO A 212 4.30 23.88 -12.86
CA PRO A 212 4.45 23.91 -11.40
C PRO A 212 3.66 25.04 -10.73
N ASP A 213 3.78 26.28 -11.23
CA ASP A 213 3.11 27.44 -10.63
C ASP A 213 1.58 27.36 -10.71
N GLU A 214 1.01 26.69 -11.72
CA GLU A 214 -0.44 26.45 -11.78
C GLU A 214 -0.91 25.41 -10.75
N PHE A 215 -0.10 24.40 -10.45
CA PHE A 215 -0.39 23.44 -9.38
C PHE A 215 -0.32 24.11 -8.00
N GLU A 216 0.72 24.91 -7.74
CA GLU A 216 0.94 25.59 -6.44
C GLU A 216 -0.23 26.50 -6.03
N LYS A 217 -1.04 27.00 -6.98
CA LYS A 217 -2.25 27.78 -6.68
C LYS A 217 -3.29 27.05 -5.84
N SER A 218 -3.30 25.71 -5.90
CA SER A 218 -4.32 24.86 -5.25
C SER A 218 -3.73 23.81 -4.31
N LEU A 219 -2.48 23.40 -4.50
CA LEU A 219 -1.86 22.39 -3.66
C LEU A 219 -1.57 22.94 -2.24
N PRO A 220 -1.96 22.21 -1.17
CA PRO A 220 -1.56 22.58 0.17
C PRO A 220 -0.08 22.21 0.41
N GLU A 221 0.62 22.98 1.24
CA GLU A 221 1.96 22.64 1.70
C GLU A 221 1.86 21.68 2.90
N VAL A 222 2.39 20.47 2.75
CA VAL A 222 2.42 19.48 3.85
C VAL A 222 3.47 19.88 4.89
N PHE A 223 4.63 20.35 4.44
CA PHE A 223 5.77 20.69 5.28
C PHE A 223 6.26 22.14 5.06
N PRO A 224 5.42 23.16 5.31
CA PRO A 224 5.72 24.55 4.98
C PRO A 224 6.97 25.10 5.69
N GLN A 225 7.35 24.51 6.84
CA GLN A 225 8.49 24.97 7.64
C GLN A 225 9.82 24.33 7.21
N THR A 226 9.79 23.10 6.69
CA THR A 226 11.01 22.32 6.39
C THR A 226 11.25 22.11 4.90
N SER A 227 10.19 22.11 4.09
CA SER A 227 10.25 21.92 2.63
C SER A 227 9.10 22.70 1.97
N PRO A 228 9.22 24.04 1.84
CA PRO A 228 8.15 24.89 1.30
C PRO A 228 7.90 24.63 -0.19
N GLY A 229 6.65 24.85 -0.62
CA GLY A 229 6.17 24.50 -1.95
C GLY A 229 6.01 22.99 -2.18
N ASN A 230 5.69 22.63 -3.43
CA ASN A 230 5.46 21.24 -3.85
C ASN A 230 6.41 20.80 -4.97
N TYR A 231 7.41 21.62 -5.31
CA TYR A 231 8.33 21.36 -6.41
C TYR A 231 9.76 21.78 -6.06
N THR A 232 10.69 20.89 -6.36
CA THR A 232 12.14 21.10 -6.19
C THR A 232 12.81 21.17 -7.55
N TYR A 233 13.76 22.10 -7.75
CA TYR A 233 14.61 22.10 -8.93
C TYR A 233 15.79 21.15 -8.72
N ASP A 234 15.97 20.19 -9.63
CA ASP A 234 17.11 19.29 -9.64
C ASP A 234 18.14 19.77 -10.67
N GLU A 235 19.32 20.20 -10.21
CA GLU A 235 20.35 20.79 -11.07
C GLU A 235 20.94 19.79 -12.07
N GLU A 236 21.08 18.51 -11.69
CA GLU A 236 21.64 17.49 -12.59
C GLU A 236 20.68 17.14 -13.73
N MET A 237 19.37 17.10 -13.43
CA MET A 237 18.32 16.88 -14.42
C MET A 237 17.91 18.14 -15.18
N GLU A 238 18.34 19.33 -14.71
CA GLU A 238 17.96 20.66 -15.19
C GLU A 238 16.43 20.85 -15.27
N ARG A 239 15.70 20.31 -14.28
CA ARG A 239 14.23 20.26 -14.29
C ARG A 239 13.64 20.43 -12.90
N TRP A 240 12.42 20.96 -12.86
CA TRP A 240 11.57 20.90 -11.68
C TRP A 240 10.96 19.51 -11.55
N VAL A 241 10.89 19.00 -10.33
CA VAL A 241 10.25 17.72 -9.99
C VAL A 241 9.29 17.92 -8.82
N MET A 242 8.12 17.30 -8.89
CA MET A 242 7.15 17.36 -7.81
C MET A 242 7.64 16.61 -6.57
N THR A 243 7.55 17.29 -5.43
CA THR A 243 8.00 16.85 -4.10
C THR A 243 7.01 17.38 -3.07
N VAL A 244 5.83 16.76 -2.96
CA VAL A 244 4.74 17.20 -2.06
C VAL A 244 5.15 17.15 -0.58
N PHE A 245 6.10 16.26 -0.27
CA PHE A 245 6.67 16.08 1.05
C PHE A 245 8.03 16.79 1.16
N ASN A 246 9.11 16.08 1.49
CA ASN A 246 10.44 16.66 1.48
C ASN A 246 11.02 16.73 0.06
N HIS A 247 11.95 17.66 -0.19
CA HIS A 247 12.67 17.82 -1.45
C HIS A 247 13.40 16.53 -1.94
N PHE A 248 13.67 15.58 -1.04
CA PHE A 248 14.25 14.28 -1.35
C PHE A 248 13.23 13.16 -1.56
N GLN A 249 11.92 13.45 -1.54
CA GLN A 249 10.81 12.52 -1.81
C GLN A 249 10.12 12.93 -3.12
N TRP A 250 10.40 12.20 -4.21
CA TRP A 250 9.90 12.52 -5.54
C TRP A 250 8.59 11.78 -5.83
N ASP A 251 7.54 12.53 -6.11
CA ASP A 251 6.20 12.00 -6.38
C ASP A 251 6.15 11.22 -7.70
N LEU A 252 5.66 9.98 -7.61
CA LEU A 252 5.48 9.09 -8.75
C LEU A 252 4.31 9.54 -9.62
N ASN A 253 4.48 9.46 -10.93
CA ASN A 253 3.48 9.86 -11.91
C ASN A 253 2.60 8.68 -12.33
N TYR A 254 1.50 8.48 -11.62
CA TYR A 254 0.54 7.43 -11.92
C TYR A 254 -0.33 7.65 -13.16
N THR A 255 -0.26 8.82 -13.82
CA THR A 255 -0.87 8.96 -15.15
C THR A 255 -0.16 8.11 -16.21
N ASN A 256 1.04 7.61 -15.87
CA ASN A 256 1.78 6.65 -16.67
C ASN A 256 1.50 5.21 -16.17
N PRO A 257 0.85 4.33 -16.97
CA PRO A 257 0.53 2.97 -16.54
C PRO A 257 1.77 2.09 -16.27
N GLU A 258 2.93 2.45 -16.82
CA GLU A 258 4.19 1.75 -16.52
C GLU A 258 4.63 1.95 -15.07
N VAL A 259 4.28 3.08 -14.44
CA VAL A 259 4.52 3.32 -13.01
C VAL A 259 3.63 2.43 -12.15
N PHE A 260 2.35 2.30 -12.51
CA PHE A 260 1.44 1.36 -11.85
C PHE A 260 1.99 -0.08 -11.89
N MET A 261 2.36 -0.56 -13.08
CA MET A 261 2.90 -1.92 -13.23
C MET A 261 4.21 -2.13 -12.47
N ALA A 262 5.12 -1.14 -12.49
CA ALA A 262 6.38 -1.21 -11.75
C ALA A 262 6.15 -1.25 -10.23
N MET A 263 5.20 -0.47 -9.73
CA MET A 263 4.83 -0.45 -8.32
C MET A 263 4.05 -1.71 -7.91
N LEU A 264 3.23 -2.28 -8.80
CA LEU A 264 2.56 -3.56 -8.55
C LEU A 264 3.58 -4.68 -8.38
N LYS A 265 4.65 -4.68 -9.19
CA LYS A 265 5.78 -5.60 -9.01
C LYS A 265 6.44 -5.43 -7.64
N ASN A 266 6.77 -4.20 -7.24
CA ASN A 266 7.36 -3.93 -5.93
C ASN A 266 6.44 -4.39 -4.77
N LEU A 267 5.13 -4.17 -4.89
CA LEU A 267 4.13 -4.62 -3.93
C LEU A 267 4.10 -6.14 -3.79
N VAL A 268 4.09 -6.87 -4.90
CA VAL A 268 4.11 -8.35 -4.88
C VAL A 268 5.44 -8.87 -4.36
N GLU A 269 6.56 -8.25 -4.70
CA GLU A 269 7.86 -8.63 -4.14
C GLU A 269 7.89 -8.43 -2.62
N LEU A 270 7.30 -7.35 -2.10
CA LEU A 270 7.15 -7.13 -0.66
C LEU A 270 6.27 -8.20 -0.01
N ALA A 271 5.11 -8.50 -0.63
CA ALA A 271 4.22 -9.59 -0.19
C ALA A 271 4.91 -10.96 -0.19
N ASN A 272 5.84 -11.19 -1.12
CA ASN A 272 6.61 -12.44 -1.21
C ASN A 272 7.64 -12.61 -0.08
N LEU A 273 7.90 -11.56 0.71
CA LEU A 273 8.68 -11.66 1.96
C LEU A 273 7.86 -12.25 3.13
N GLY A 274 6.57 -12.55 2.90
CA GLY A 274 5.66 -13.12 3.89
C GLY A 274 4.95 -12.04 4.71
N VAL A 275 4.70 -10.88 4.12
CA VAL A 275 3.91 -9.79 4.69
C VAL A 275 2.42 -10.14 4.57
N ASP A 276 1.65 -9.91 5.64
CA ASP A 276 0.23 -10.23 5.72
C ASP A 276 -0.66 -9.03 5.45
N ILE A 277 -0.20 -7.85 5.86
CA ILE A 277 -0.91 -6.58 5.72
C ILE A 277 0.08 -5.56 5.14
N VAL A 278 -0.34 -4.79 4.15
CA VAL A 278 0.49 -3.73 3.59
C VAL A 278 -0.15 -2.38 3.91
N ARG A 279 0.55 -1.53 4.68
CA ARG A 279 0.13 -0.15 4.93
C ARG A 279 0.46 0.68 3.70
N PHE A 280 -0.55 1.15 2.99
CA PHE A 280 -0.39 2.10 1.89
C PHE A 280 -0.17 3.49 2.48
N ASP A 281 1.05 4.00 2.33
CA ASP A 281 1.43 5.31 2.82
C ASP A 281 1.13 6.41 1.78
N ALA A 282 0.63 7.55 2.24
CA ALA A 282 0.33 8.73 1.41
C ALA A 282 -0.61 8.44 0.22
N LEU A 283 -1.50 7.45 0.36
CA LEU A 283 -2.40 7.00 -0.70
C LEU A 283 -3.40 8.07 -1.18
N ALA A 284 -3.65 9.09 -0.35
CA ALA A 284 -4.51 10.21 -0.71
C ALA A 284 -3.95 11.03 -1.88
N PHE A 285 -2.62 11.01 -2.04
CA PHE A 285 -1.89 11.86 -2.97
C PHE A 285 -1.62 11.20 -4.32
N LEU A 286 -2.04 9.94 -4.55
CA LEU A 286 -1.61 9.16 -5.73
C LEU A 286 -1.93 9.76 -7.09
N TRP A 287 -2.87 10.70 -7.19
CA TRP A 287 -3.24 11.34 -8.44
C TRP A 287 -3.19 12.86 -8.35
N LYS A 288 -2.62 13.50 -9.36
CA LYS A 288 -2.46 14.96 -9.42
C LYS A 288 -3.31 15.56 -10.53
N LYS A 289 -4.04 16.62 -10.21
CA LYS A 289 -4.90 17.33 -11.18
C LYS A 289 -4.87 18.83 -10.96
N LEU A 290 -4.57 19.57 -12.01
CA LEU A 290 -4.55 21.04 -12.01
C LEU A 290 -5.88 21.61 -11.49
N GLY A 291 -5.80 22.68 -10.71
CA GLY A 291 -6.96 23.35 -10.11
C GLY A 291 -7.63 22.57 -8.97
N THR A 292 -6.98 21.53 -8.44
CA THR A 292 -7.46 20.77 -7.29
C THR A 292 -6.37 20.68 -6.23
N ILE A 293 -6.75 20.30 -5.00
CA ILE A 293 -5.78 20.03 -3.92
C ILE A 293 -4.98 18.72 -4.12
N SER A 294 -5.27 17.96 -5.19
CA SER A 294 -4.64 16.66 -5.52
C SER A 294 -4.58 15.67 -4.35
N GLN A 295 -5.66 15.63 -3.57
CA GLN A 295 -5.88 14.68 -2.49
C GLN A 295 -7.25 14.04 -2.63
N ASN A 296 -7.36 12.74 -2.32
CA ASN A 296 -8.61 11.97 -2.32
C ASN A 296 -9.37 12.04 -3.65
N LEU A 297 -8.65 12.19 -4.77
CA LEU A 297 -9.27 12.25 -6.09
C LEU A 297 -9.89 10.88 -6.45
N PRO A 298 -10.99 10.84 -7.22
CA PRO A 298 -11.59 9.58 -7.67
C PRO A 298 -10.60 8.65 -8.37
N GLU A 299 -9.64 9.19 -9.10
CA GLU A 299 -8.57 8.46 -9.76
C GLU A 299 -7.61 7.79 -8.75
N ALA A 300 -7.34 8.41 -7.61
CA ALA A 300 -6.54 7.78 -6.54
C ALA A 300 -7.27 6.54 -5.97
N HIS A 301 -8.57 6.65 -5.69
CA HIS A 301 -9.39 5.52 -5.25
C HIS A 301 -9.42 4.37 -6.28
N ARG A 302 -9.67 4.69 -7.55
CA ARG A 302 -9.65 3.70 -8.64
C ARG A 302 -8.30 2.99 -8.76
N LEU A 303 -7.21 3.72 -8.59
CA LEU A 303 -5.87 3.16 -8.63
C LEU A 303 -5.62 2.20 -7.45
N ILE A 304 -6.07 2.54 -6.24
CA ILE A 304 -5.98 1.67 -5.07
C ILE A 304 -6.83 0.41 -5.27
N SER A 305 -8.06 0.55 -5.78
CA SER A 305 -8.89 -0.59 -6.18
C SER A 305 -8.21 -1.45 -7.24
N LEU A 306 -7.53 -0.86 -8.22
CA LEU A 306 -6.78 -1.62 -9.22
C LEU A 306 -5.63 -2.42 -8.59
N PHE A 307 -4.84 -1.81 -7.70
CA PHE A 307 -3.84 -2.52 -6.91
C PHE A 307 -4.46 -3.69 -6.13
N ARG A 308 -5.56 -3.43 -5.44
CA ARG A 308 -6.28 -4.43 -4.65
C ARG A 308 -6.75 -5.61 -5.50
N MET A 309 -7.36 -5.36 -6.66
CA MET A 309 -7.85 -6.41 -7.55
C MET A 309 -6.71 -7.24 -8.14
N CYS A 310 -5.61 -6.61 -8.55
CA CYS A 310 -4.42 -7.35 -9.00
C CYS A 310 -3.84 -8.19 -7.85
N LEU A 311 -3.72 -7.64 -6.65
CA LEU A 311 -3.22 -8.35 -5.47
C LEU A 311 -4.15 -9.49 -5.06
N GLN A 312 -5.47 -9.32 -5.19
CA GLN A 312 -6.44 -10.39 -4.93
C GLN A 312 -6.23 -11.60 -5.84
N VAL A 313 -5.87 -11.35 -7.10
CA VAL A 313 -5.58 -12.43 -8.05
C VAL A 313 -4.29 -13.16 -7.69
N ILE A 314 -3.24 -12.39 -7.37
CA ILE A 314 -1.86 -12.89 -7.18
C ILE A 314 -1.61 -13.46 -5.77
N ALA A 315 -2.03 -12.75 -4.73
CA ALA A 315 -1.75 -13.01 -3.32
C ALA A 315 -2.98 -12.71 -2.44
N PRO A 316 -4.08 -13.49 -2.56
CA PRO A 316 -5.37 -13.17 -1.92
C PRO A 316 -5.35 -13.17 -0.39
N GLY A 317 -4.30 -13.72 0.25
CA GLY A 317 -4.13 -13.69 1.70
C GLY A 317 -3.50 -12.40 2.24
N VAL A 318 -3.14 -11.46 1.36
CA VAL A 318 -2.58 -10.15 1.72
C VAL A 318 -3.67 -9.09 1.62
N ILE A 319 -3.81 -8.26 2.65
CA ILE A 319 -4.77 -7.16 2.70
C ILE A 319 -4.06 -5.80 2.71
N LEU A 320 -4.78 -4.76 2.32
CA LEU A 320 -4.31 -3.39 2.31
C LEU A 320 -4.89 -2.62 3.50
N LEU A 321 -4.02 -1.87 4.18
CA LEU A 321 -4.40 -0.88 5.18
C LEU A 321 -4.31 0.51 4.56
N ALA A 322 -5.41 1.27 4.62
CA ALA A 322 -5.44 2.65 4.22
C ALA A 322 -4.92 3.58 5.32
N GLU A 323 -3.87 4.35 5.01
CA GLU A 323 -3.49 5.51 5.79
C GLU A 323 -3.97 6.80 5.12
N ALA A 324 -5.04 7.36 5.67
CA ALA A 324 -5.54 8.67 5.27
C ALA A 324 -5.99 9.43 6.51
N ILE A 325 -5.38 10.60 6.74
CA ILE A 325 -5.74 11.51 7.83
C ILE A 325 -6.79 12.48 7.28
N VAL A 326 -8.02 11.97 7.16
CA VAL A 326 -9.14 12.68 6.54
C VAL A 326 -10.38 12.60 7.45
N PRO A 327 -11.40 13.44 7.24
CA PRO A 327 -12.65 13.37 7.98
C PRO A 327 -13.31 11.98 7.90
N PRO A 328 -14.14 11.58 8.89
CA PRO A 328 -14.76 10.25 8.96
C PRO A 328 -15.50 9.79 7.71
N ARG A 329 -16.14 10.70 6.98
CA ARG A 329 -16.86 10.34 5.75
C ARG A 329 -15.92 10.04 4.58
N GLU A 330 -14.76 10.70 4.54
CA GLU A 330 -13.75 10.48 3.51
C GLU A 330 -12.98 9.18 3.75
N ILE A 331 -12.73 8.80 5.01
CA ILE A 331 -12.03 7.52 5.30
C ILE A 331 -12.85 6.31 4.82
N MET A 332 -14.19 6.42 4.85
CA MET A 332 -15.07 5.34 4.39
C MET A 332 -14.98 5.08 2.89
N LYS A 333 -14.56 6.08 2.10
CA LYS A 333 -14.38 5.92 0.65
C LYS A 333 -13.27 4.93 0.32
N TYR A 334 -12.26 4.81 1.20
CA TYR A 334 -11.15 3.86 1.03
C TYR A 334 -11.52 2.38 1.20
N PHE A 335 -12.76 2.08 1.58
CA PHE A 335 -13.30 0.72 1.48
C PHE A 335 -13.99 0.46 0.12
N GLY A 336 -13.95 1.42 -0.79
CA GLY A 336 -14.59 1.40 -2.10
C GLY A 336 -16.03 1.91 -2.08
N GLU A 337 -16.44 2.57 -3.16
CA GLU A 337 -17.80 3.09 -3.37
C GLU A 337 -18.44 2.54 -4.65
N GLY A 338 -19.77 2.59 -4.73
CA GLY A 338 -20.52 2.20 -5.92
C GLY A 338 -20.22 0.77 -6.38
N LEU A 339 -19.75 0.64 -7.63
CA LEU A 339 -19.39 -0.65 -8.24
C LEU A 339 -18.17 -1.31 -7.58
N TYR A 340 -17.31 -0.53 -6.90
CA TYR A 340 -16.07 -0.99 -6.28
C TYR A 340 -16.22 -1.20 -4.76
N ARG A 341 -17.44 -1.11 -4.21
CA ARG A 341 -17.69 -1.29 -2.77
C ARG A 341 -17.10 -2.61 -2.27
N GLY A 342 -16.20 -2.53 -1.28
CA GLY A 342 -15.48 -3.66 -0.69
C GLY A 342 -14.27 -4.16 -1.51
N ASN A 343 -13.85 -3.42 -2.55
CA ASN A 343 -12.77 -3.79 -3.47
C ASN A 343 -11.67 -2.69 -3.52
N GLU A 344 -11.33 -2.09 -2.37
CA GLU A 344 -10.25 -1.10 -2.24
C GLU A 344 -9.28 -1.47 -1.10
N CYS A 345 -9.40 -0.87 0.09
CA CYS A 345 -8.68 -1.34 1.29
C CYS A 345 -9.63 -2.09 2.23
N GLU A 346 -9.11 -3.10 2.93
CA GLU A 346 -9.87 -3.90 3.89
C GLU A 346 -9.94 -3.27 5.26
N ILE A 347 -8.89 -2.52 5.63
CA ILE A 347 -8.80 -1.84 6.92
C ILE A 347 -8.24 -0.43 6.72
N ALA A 348 -8.51 0.46 7.66
CA ALA A 348 -8.05 1.84 7.62
C ALA A 348 -7.76 2.34 9.05
N TYR A 349 -6.83 3.27 9.20
CA TYR A 349 -6.65 3.95 10.48
C TYR A 349 -7.89 4.77 10.84
N ASN A 350 -8.35 4.67 12.09
CA ASN A 350 -9.39 5.53 12.62
C ASN A 350 -8.78 6.75 13.34
N ALA A 351 -8.13 7.63 12.56
CA ALA A 351 -7.47 8.82 13.09
C ALA A 351 -8.45 9.75 13.82
N THR A 352 -9.70 9.83 13.35
CA THR A 352 -10.73 10.67 14.00
C THR A 352 -11.09 10.15 15.39
N PHE A 353 -11.29 8.84 15.56
CA PHE A 353 -11.54 8.28 16.89
C PHE A 353 -10.37 8.52 17.84
N MET A 354 -9.13 8.32 17.37
CA MET A 354 -7.93 8.61 18.16
C MET A 354 -7.87 10.09 18.61
N ALA A 355 -8.11 11.03 17.70
CA ALA A 355 -8.12 12.46 18.04
C ALA A 355 -9.24 12.81 19.04
N LEU A 356 -10.42 12.21 18.89
CA LEU A 356 -11.56 12.44 19.77
C LEU A 356 -11.41 11.80 21.15
N LEU A 357 -10.60 10.74 21.29
CA LEU A 357 -10.19 10.21 22.60
C LEU A 357 -9.39 11.27 23.37
N TRP A 358 -8.38 11.88 22.73
CA TRP A 358 -7.60 12.97 23.34
C TRP A 358 -8.46 14.18 23.68
N ASN A 359 -9.35 14.59 22.77
CA ASN A 359 -10.32 15.65 23.03
C ASN A 359 -11.16 15.33 24.27
N SER A 360 -11.71 14.12 24.36
CA SER A 360 -12.61 13.71 25.45
C SER A 360 -11.88 13.64 26.79
N ILE A 361 -10.62 13.20 26.81
CA ILE A 361 -9.79 13.24 28.02
C ILE A 361 -9.52 14.69 28.45
N ALA A 362 -9.23 15.59 27.52
CA ALA A 362 -8.92 16.99 27.82
C ALA A 362 -10.16 17.78 28.28
N THR A 363 -11.29 17.61 27.60
CA THR A 363 -12.53 18.34 27.88
C THR A 363 -13.39 17.70 28.97
N ARG A 364 -13.19 16.40 29.23
CA ARG A 364 -14.05 15.54 30.08
C ARG A 364 -15.47 15.41 29.52
N GLU A 365 -15.67 15.77 28.25
CA GLU A 365 -16.94 15.68 27.53
C GLU A 365 -16.81 14.71 26.36
N THR A 366 -17.79 13.82 26.20
CA THR A 366 -17.79 12.78 25.16
C THR A 366 -18.75 13.07 24.00
N VAL A 367 -19.37 14.26 23.98
CA VAL A 367 -20.41 14.60 23.00
C VAL A 367 -19.91 14.53 21.56
N MET A 368 -18.71 15.09 21.29
CA MET A 368 -18.11 15.03 19.95
C MET A 368 -17.74 13.60 19.55
N MET A 369 -17.15 12.83 20.47
CA MET A 369 -16.80 11.43 20.23
C MET A 369 -18.04 10.58 19.92
N ARG A 370 -19.12 10.72 20.70
CA ARG A 370 -20.38 10.01 20.47
C ARG A 370 -20.97 10.34 19.09
N LYS A 371 -21.09 11.63 18.77
CA LYS A 371 -21.61 12.06 17.46
C LYS A 371 -20.76 11.54 16.30
N SER A 372 -19.44 11.53 16.44
CA SER A 372 -18.57 10.99 15.40
C SER A 372 -18.73 9.48 15.22
N LEU A 373 -18.97 8.71 16.30
CA LEU A 373 -19.23 7.28 16.19
C LEU A 373 -20.57 6.99 15.52
N GLU A 374 -21.57 7.85 15.73
CA GLU A 374 -22.89 7.77 15.08
C GLU A 374 -22.85 8.17 13.59
N ASP A 375 -21.91 9.04 13.17
CA ASP A 375 -21.79 9.53 11.78
C ASP A 375 -20.93 8.63 10.88
N ILE A 376 -20.27 7.59 11.42
CA ILE A 376 -19.50 6.64 10.61
C ILE A 376 -20.49 5.73 9.87
N ALA A 377 -20.50 5.81 8.54
CA ALA A 377 -21.30 4.93 7.70
C ALA A 377 -20.92 3.46 7.90
N ASP A 378 -21.88 2.55 7.65
CA ASP A 378 -21.62 1.11 7.74
C ASP A 378 -20.51 0.70 6.75
N LYS A 379 -19.48 0.06 7.31
CA LYS A 379 -18.42 -0.58 6.52
C LYS A 379 -19.03 -1.63 5.59
N PRO A 380 -18.48 -1.84 4.39
CA PRO A 380 -18.83 -3.00 3.58
C PRO A 380 -18.67 -4.29 4.41
N GLU A 381 -19.58 -5.24 4.23
CA GLU A 381 -19.43 -6.57 4.83
C GLU A 381 -18.11 -7.19 4.35
N ALA A 382 -17.35 -7.78 5.29
CA ALA A 382 -16.16 -8.54 4.97
C ALA A 382 -16.53 -9.88 4.32
N SER A 383 -15.58 -10.45 3.58
CA SER A 383 -15.72 -11.65 2.74
C SER A 383 -15.30 -12.95 3.42
#